data_AF-A0AAD3XUC8-F1
#
_entry.id   AF-A0AAD3XUC8-F1
#
_cell.length_a   1.000
_cell.length_b   1.000
_cell.length_c   1.000
_cell.angle_alpha   90.00
_cell.angle_beta   90.00
_cell.angle_gamma   90.00
#
_symmetry.space_group_name_H-M   'P 1'
#
loop_
_entity.id
_entity.type
_entity.pdbx_description
1 polymer ?
#
loop_
_entity_poly.entity_id
_entity_poly.type
_entity_poly.pdbx_seq_one_letter_code
_entity_poly.pdbx_strand_id
1 'polypeptide(L)' 'MISYGDDVLQRTHTLWFLQGKARIQIWLFQQRDLSVDGRIIVFDEYMNLVLDDAEEVNVKKTIRNSIDH' A
#
# COMPACT_ATOMS: atom_id res chain seq x y z
N MET A 1 32.38 21.62 -4.93
CA MET A 1 30.92 21.80 -5.07
C MET A 1 30.34 20.41 -5.24
N ILE A 2 30.02 19.76 -4.11
CA ILE A 2 29.51 18.38 -4.09
C ILE A 2 28.00 18.52 -4.04
N SER A 3 27.29 18.09 -5.09
CA SER A 3 25.83 18.07 -5.12
C SER A 3 25.35 17.02 -4.12
N TYR A 4 25.00 17.46 -2.90
CA TYR A 4 24.40 16.63 -1.86
C TYR A 4 22.89 16.42 -2.08
N GLY A 5 22.32 16.91 -3.19
CA GLY A 5 20.88 16.94 -3.44
C GLY A 5 20.31 15.75 -4.22
N ASP A 6 21.14 15.00 -4.95
CA ASP A 6 20.66 14.05 -5.97
C ASP A 6 20.76 12.57 -5.55
N ASP A 7 21.52 12.25 -4.50
CA ASP A 7 21.78 10.85 -4.08
C ASP A 7 20.69 10.27 -3.15
N VAL A 8 19.94 11.12 -2.43
CA VAL A 8 18.86 10.65 -1.53
C VAL A 8 17.65 10.17 -2.34
N LEU A 9 17.39 10.75 -3.51
CA LEU A 9 16.25 10.35 -4.32
C LEU A 9 16.43 8.96 -4.96
N GLN A 10 17.66 8.50 -5.21
CA GLN A 10 17.89 7.24 -5.95
C GLN A 10 17.92 5.97 -5.09
N ARG A 11 17.83 6.08 -3.76
CA ARG A 11 18.02 4.94 -2.84
C ARG A 11 16.73 4.23 -2.42
N THR A 12 15.55 4.76 -2.76
CA THR A 12 14.27 4.15 -2.40
C THR A 12 13.48 3.74 -3.64
N HIS A 13 14.06 2.86 -4.45
CA HIS A 13 13.44 2.31 -5.66
C HIS A 13 12.05 1.70 -5.38
N THR A 14 11.79 1.27 -4.14
CA THR A 14 10.50 0.74 -3.67
C THR A 14 9.40 1.80 -3.55
N LEU A 15 9.73 3.06 -3.24
CA LEU A 15 8.73 4.10 -2.95
C LEU A 15 8.10 4.68 -4.23
N TRP A 16 8.83 4.70 -5.35
CA TRP A 16 8.27 5.16 -6.65
C TRP A 16 7.17 4.26 -7.18
N PHE A 17 7.23 2.94 -6.91
CA PHE A 17 6.15 2.02 -7.29
C PHE A 17 4.84 2.33 -6.56
N LEU A 18 4.91 2.96 -5.37
CA LEU A 18 3.76 3.36 -4.55
C LEU A 18 3.21 4.75 -4.92
N GLN A 19 4.00 5.59 -5.60
CA GLN A 19 3.50 6.84 -6.20
C GLN A 19 2.64 6.57 -7.43
N GLY A 20 2.85 5.42 -8.07
CA GLY A 20 1.89 4.84 -8.96
C GLY A 20 0.60 4.65 -8.20
N LYS A 21 -0.42 5.41 -8.63
CA LYS A 21 -1.82 5.37 -8.21
C LYS A 21 -2.49 4.00 -8.50
N ALA A 22 -1.72 2.92 -8.41
CA ALA A 22 -2.05 1.54 -8.68
C ALA A 22 -2.81 0.95 -7.49
N ARG A 23 -3.73 0.03 -7.81
CA ARG A 23 -4.42 -0.77 -6.81
C ARG A 23 -3.45 -1.84 -6.33
N ILE A 24 -3.27 -1.92 -5.03
CA ILE A 24 -2.42 -2.92 -4.37
C ILE A 24 -3.26 -3.87 -3.53
N GLN A 25 -2.70 -5.04 -3.24
CA GLN A 25 -3.28 -6.03 -2.33
C GLN A 25 -2.34 -6.24 -1.14
N ILE A 26 -2.87 -6.06 0.06
CA ILE A 26 -2.15 -6.18 1.33
C ILE A 26 -2.59 -7.48 2.00
N TRP A 27 -1.63 -8.34 2.31
CA TRP A 27 -1.87 -9.61 3.01
C TRP A 27 -1.70 -9.41 4.50
N LEU A 28 -2.69 -9.83 5.29
CA LEU A 28 -2.63 -9.71 6.75
C LEU A 28 -1.83 -10.88 7.33
N PHE A 29 -0.79 -10.57 8.11
CA PHE A 29 0.07 -11.58 8.72
C PHE A 29 -0.71 -12.54 9.63
N GLN A 30 -1.66 -12.00 10.40
CA GLN A 30 -2.45 -12.76 11.38
C GLN A 30 -3.63 -13.52 10.75
N GLN A 31 -4.16 -13.05 9.60
CA GLN A 31 -5.26 -13.69 8.88
C GLN A 31 -4.87 -13.93 7.43
N ARG A 32 -4.27 -15.09 7.14
CA ARG A 32 -3.81 -15.46 5.78
C ARG A 32 -4.93 -15.57 4.74
N ASP A 33 -6.17 -15.75 5.20
CA ASP A 33 -7.34 -15.86 4.34
C ASP A 33 -7.95 -14.49 4.02
N LEU A 34 -7.40 -13.42 4.61
CA LEU A 34 -7.90 -12.06 4.50
C LEU A 34 -6.84 -11.18 3.86
N SER A 35 -7.24 -10.51 2.81
CA SER A 35 -6.42 -9.52 2.11
C SER A 35 -7.22 -8.24 1.96
N VAL A 36 -6.54 -7.09 1.95
CA VAL A 36 -7.17 -5.80 1.69
C VAL A 36 -6.68 -5.28 0.34
N ASP A 37 -7.60 -5.09 -0.58
CA ASP A 37 -7.35 -4.44 -1.85
C ASP A 37 -7.63 -2.94 -1.69
N GLY A 38 -6.76 -2.08 -2.19
CA GLY A 38 -6.99 -0.64 -2.11
C GLY A 38 -5.92 0.15 -2.84
N ARG A 39 -6.10 1.46 -2.89
CA ARG A 39 -5.11 2.36 -3.47
C ARG A 39 -4.44 3.16 -2.37
N ILE A 40 -3.11 3.17 -2.31
CA ILE A 40 -2.39 3.97 -1.31
C ILE A 40 -2.54 5.46 -1.63
N ILE A 41 -3.05 6.21 -0.66
CA ILE A 41 -3.07 7.69 -0.68
C ILE A 41 -1.87 8.23 0.10
N VAL A 42 -1.61 7.66 1.29
CA VAL A 42 -0.55 8.11 2.20
C VAL A 42 0.14 6.91 2.84
N PHE A 43 1.46 7.02 2.98
CA PHE A 43 2.31 6.10 3.70
C PHE A 43 3.33 6.90 4.50
N ASP A 44 3.44 6.63 5.80
CA ASP A 44 4.38 7.32 6.68
C ASP A 44 5.58 6.45 7.08
N GLU A 45 6.51 7.02 7.85
CA GLU A 45 7.71 6.33 8.35
C GLU A 45 7.42 5.14 9.28
N TYR A 46 6.19 5.07 9.81
CA TYR A 46 5.69 4.00 10.67
C TYR A 46 4.86 2.96 9.91
N MET A 47 4.73 3.13 8.59
CA MET A 47 3.92 2.29 7.70
C MET A 47 2.42 2.30 8.01
N ASN A 48 1.92 3.39 8.60
CA ASN A 48 0.49 3.65 8.59
C ASN A 48 0.06 3.90 7.14
N LEU A 49 -0.97 3.18 6.69
CA LEU A 49 -1.46 3.20 5.33
C LEU A 49 -2.84 3.85 5.32
N VAL A 50 -3.01 4.90 4.51
CA VAL A 50 -4.33 5.42 4.16
C VAL A 50 -4.67 4.89 2.77
N LEU A 51 -5.76 4.13 2.68
CA LEU A 51 -6.24 3.53 1.45
C LEU A 51 -7.50 4.24 0.94
N ASP A 52 -7.54 4.47 -0.37
CA ASP A 52 -8.75 4.82 -1.13
C ASP A 52 -9.42 3.55 -1.63
N ASP A 53 -10.76 3.56 -1.71
CA ASP A 53 -11.58 2.49 -2.32
C ASP A 53 -11.19 1.09 -1.81
N ALA A 54 -11.07 0.99 -0.48
CA ALA A 54 -10.58 -0.21 0.19
C ALA A 54 -11.65 -1.32 0.19
N GLU A 55 -11.26 -2.53 -0.19
CA GLU A 55 -12.07 -3.74 -0.16
C GLU A 55 -11.39 -4.82 0.66
N GLU A 56 -12.13 -5.41 1.59
CA GLU A 56 -11.72 -6.64 2.26
C GLU A 56 -12.04 -7.84 1.36
N VAL A 57 -11.02 -8.61 1.01
CA VAL A 57 -11.11 -9.83 0.20
C VAL A 57 -10.89 -11.03 1.09
N ASN A 58 -11.94 -11.86 1.22
CA ASN A 58 -11.83 -13.14 1.91
C ASN A 58 -11.62 -14.27 0.89
N VAL A 59 -10.41 -14.83 0.85
CA VAL A 59 -10.03 -15.86 -0.15
C VAL A 59 -10.82 -17.17 0.07
N LYS A 60 -11.08 -17.54 1.33
CA LYS A 60 -11.83 -18.77 1.67
C LYS A 60 -13.31 -18.70 1.30
N LYS A 61 -13.92 -17.54 1.49
CA LYS A 61 -15.36 -17.33 1.25
C LYS A 61 -15.65 -16.74 -0.12
N THR A 62 -14.63 -16.28 -0.84
CA THR A 62 -14.77 -15.54 -2.11
C THR A 62 -15.74 -14.37 -1.97
N ILE A 63 -15.65 -13.66 -0.84
CA ILE A 63 -16.47 -12.48 -0.54
C ILE A 63 -15.57 -11.24 -0.61
N ARG A 64 -16.08 -10.17 -1.21
CA ARG A 64 -15.45 -8.84 -1.24
C ARG A 64 -16.38 -7.87 -0.52
N ASN A 65 -15.90 -7.24 0.54
CA ASN A 65 -16.66 -6.24 1.29
C ASN A 65 -15.98 -4.88 1.13
N SER A 66 -16.72 -3.89 0.63
CA SER A 66 -16.23 -2.51 0.60
C SER A 66 -16.11 -1.95 2.01
N ILE A 67 -14.94 -1.40 2.34
CA ILE A 67 -14.67 -0.73 3.61
C ILE A 67 -14.86 0.77 3.36
N ASP A 68 -16.12 1.21 3.33
CA ASP A 68 -16.48 2.63 3.23
C ASP A 68 -16.75 3.13 4.67
N HIS A 69 -15.87 3.96 5.22
CA HIS A 69 -16.01 4.60 6.53
C HIS A 69 -15.52 6.05 6.46
#